data_AF-A0A292YL78-F1
#
_entry.id   AF-A0A292YL78-F1
#
_cell.length_a   1.000
_cell.length_b   1.000
_cell.length_c   1.000
_cell.angle_alpha   90.00
_cell.angle_beta   90.00
_cell.angle_gamma   90.00
#
_symmetry.space_group_name_H-M   'P 1'
#
loop_
_entity.id
_entity.type
_entity.pdbx_description
1 polymer ?
#
loop_
_entity_poly.entity_id
_entity_poly.type
_entity_poly.pdbx_seq_one_letter_code
_entity_poly.pdbx_strand_id
1 'polypeptide(L)'
;MEFVTIHELARLSGVSTATIRLDIKAGRLPIAAPGKRGRGNPTRIRIKDLENSDRLQYQQLARRVTQDGTLGLMTNERDTGKFSVSELALRTGLSPQVVRKDIIDGKLRAEGGGRRGSPYFILLENLADAGRMEYRRLVESQRLPDDQALESLRSEISQIRKEIQSIKEKLHVIEAGSGILQSDIASGLHQQNDVPPQDIVRVPVESVILPAVFAGYYVSDEKLKQLKNRIRNGEQPDPILVRRMENGKYLLRKGIAQYHVAQEMGLNTLPACLESSEE
;
A
#
# COMPACT_ATOMS: atom_id res chain seq x y z
N MET A 1 23.76 -21.51 -20.30
CA MET A 1 23.24 -21.24 -21.66
C MET A 1 24.10 -20.15 -22.27
N GLU A 2 24.80 -20.38 -23.39
CA GLU A 2 25.84 -19.45 -23.91
C GLU A 2 25.33 -18.44 -24.95
N PHE A 3 24.13 -18.65 -25.47
CA PHE A 3 23.58 -17.90 -26.60
C PHE A 3 22.16 -17.41 -26.31
N VAL A 4 21.83 -16.27 -26.89
CA VAL A 4 20.46 -15.74 -26.97
C VAL A 4 20.07 -15.52 -28.42
N THR A 5 18.81 -15.80 -28.75
CA THR A 5 18.23 -15.45 -30.04
C THR A 5 17.82 -13.98 -30.09
N ILE A 6 17.62 -13.42 -31.29
CA ILE A 6 17.12 -12.05 -31.45
C ILE A 6 15.77 -11.84 -30.72
N HIS A 7 14.89 -12.84 -30.73
CA HIS A 7 13.58 -12.73 -30.09
C HIS A 7 13.69 -12.77 -28.56
N GLU A 8 14.55 -13.65 -28.03
CA GLU A 8 14.84 -13.69 -26.60
C GLU A 8 15.53 -12.40 -26.14
N LEU A 9 16.52 -11.92 -26.89
CA LEU A 9 17.19 -10.66 -26.60
C LEU A 9 16.20 -9.48 -26.60
N ALA A 10 15.29 -9.44 -27.58
CA ALA A 10 14.24 -8.43 -27.63
C ALA A 10 13.32 -8.49 -26.41
N ARG A 11 12.91 -9.70 -26.02
CA ARG A 11 12.07 -9.93 -24.84
C ARG A 11 12.77 -9.48 -23.56
N LEU A 12 14.05 -9.81 -23.41
CA LEU A 12 14.79 -9.62 -22.18
C LEU A 12 15.34 -8.20 -22.00
N SER A 13 15.72 -7.52 -23.09
CA SER A 13 16.26 -6.15 -23.07
C SER A 13 15.22 -5.06 -23.31
N GLY A 14 14.01 -5.42 -23.73
CA GLY A 14 12.98 -4.46 -24.14
C GLY A 14 13.25 -3.77 -25.49
N VAL A 15 14.36 -4.09 -26.16
CA VAL A 15 14.74 -3.51 -27.44
C VAL A 15 14.01 -4.21 -28.58
N SER A 16 13.45 -3.46 -29.54
CA SER A 16 12.71 -4.07 -30.65
C SER A 16 13.61 -4.97 -31.50
N THR A 17 13.04 -6.05 -32.06
CA THR A 17 13.75 -6.96 -32.98
C THR A 17 14.28 -6.23 -34.23
N ALA A 18 13.61 -5.17 -34.67
CA ALA A 18 14.07 -4.32 -35.77
C ALA A 18 15.33 -3.54 -35.40
N THR A 19 15.37 -2.97 -34.19
CA THR A 19 16.54 -2.26 -33.66
C THR A 19 17.73 -3.19 -33.48
N ILE A 20 17.51 -4.39 -32.91
CA ILE A 20 18.56 -5.41 -32.77
C ILE A 20 19.14 -5.78 -34.14
N ARG A 21 18.29 -5.95 -35.16
CA ARG A 21 18.75 -6.23 -36.54
C ARG A 21 19.54 -5.07 -37.14
N LEU A 22 19.22 -3.82 -36.81
CA LEU A 22 19.99 -2.65 -37.24
C LEU A 22 21.35 -2.59 -36.56
N ASP A 23 21.41 -2.84 -35.25
CA ASP A 23 22.67 -2.89 -34.50
C ASP A 23 23.60 -3.99 -35.05
N ILE A 24 23.03 -5.16 -35.38
CA ILE A 24 23.73 -6.25 -36.07
C ILE A 24 24.28 -5.79 -37.44
N LYS A 25 23.43 -5.17 -38.28
CA LYS A 25 23.85 -4.69 -39.61
C LYS A 25 24.92 -3.60 -39.53
N ALA A 26 24.88 -2.78 -38.48
CA ALA A 26 25.86 -1.73 -38.23
C ALA A 26 27.17 -2.24 -37.61
N GLY A 27 27.31 -3.55 -37.36
CA GLY A 27 28.49 -4.13 -36.74
C GLY A 27 28.61 -3.88 -35.23
N ARG A 28 27.60 -3.27 -34.60
CA ARG A 28 27.59 -2.94 -33.16
C ARG A 28 27.22 -4.11 -32.27
N LEU A 29 26.67 -5.18 -32.86
CA LEU A 29 26.29 -6.39 -32.15
C LEU A 29 26.76 -7.60 -32.96
N PRO A 30 27.80 -8.32 -32.50
CA PRO A 30 28.34 -9.45 -33.25
C PRO A 30 27.37 -10.64 -33.21
N ILE A 31 27.30 -11.35 -34.33
CA ILE A 31 26.53 -12.59 -34.45
C ILE A 31 27.49 -13.75 -34.27
N ALA A 32 27.16 -14.69 -33.39
CA ALA A 32 27.98 -15.86 -33.17
C ALA A 32 27.70 -17.00 -34.16
N ALA A 33 26.45 -17.10 -34.63
CA ALA A 33 26.09 -17.99 -35.73
C ALA A 33 24.98 -17.34 -36.58
N PRO A 34 25.23 -17.07 -37.88
CA PRO A 34 24.19 -16.56 -38.77
C PRO A 34 23.09 -17.62 -38.92
N GLY A 35 21.84 -17.24 -38.68
CA GLY A 35 20.70 -18.11 -38.96
C GLY A 35 20.58 -18.36 -40.46
N LYS A 36 20.19 -19.59 -40.86
CA LYS A 36 19.86 -19.86 -42.26
C LYS A 36 18.62 -19.03 -42.67
N ARG A 37 18.62 -18.46 -43.87
CA ARG A 37 17.39 -17.89 -44.46
C ARG A 37 16.43 -19.04 -44.76
N GLY A 38 15.37 -19.16 -43.97
CA GLY A 38 14.42 -20.28 -44.04
C GLY A 38 14.36 -21.04 -42.73
N ARG A 39 13.14 -21.41 -42.32
CA ARG A 39 12.78 -22.06 -41.04
C ARG A 39 13.82 -23.13 -40.66
N GLY A 40 14.66 -22.85 -39.69
CA GLY A 40 15.60 -23.87 -39.23
C GLY A 40 16.51 -23.43 -38.10
N ASN A 41 17.15 -22.26 -38.20
CA ASN A 41 18.04 -21.79 -37.13
C ASN A 41 17.89 -20.28 -36.87
N PRO A 42 17.45 -19.87 -35.66
CA PRO A 42 17.41 -18.46 -35.31
C PRO A 42 18.83 -17.90 -35.20
N THR A 43 19.02 -16.64 -35.57
CA THR A 43 20.30 -15.93 -35.35
C THR A 43 20.64 -15.92 -33.86
N ARG A 44 21.82 -16.41 -33.51
CA ARG A 44 22.31 -16.54 -32.14
C ARG A 44 23.41 -15.52 -31.86
N ILE A 45 23.33 -14.88 -30.70
CA ILE A 45 24.27 -13.89 -30.19
C ILE A 45 24.86 -14.49 -28.90
N ARG A 46 26.19 -14.47 -28.74
CA ARG A 46 26.80 -14.93 -27.49
C ARG A 46 26.50 -13.90 -26.40
N ILE A 47 26.16 -14.38 -25.22
CA ILE A 47 25.86 -13.49 -24.09
C ILE A 47 27.09 -12.66 -23.70
N LYS A 48 28.30 -13.25 -23.76
CA LYS A 48 29.56 -12.55 -23.52
C LYS A 48 29.77 -11.36 -24.47
N ASP A 49 29.30 -11.46 -25.71
CA ASP A 49 29.48 -10.39 -26.68
C ASP A 49 28.57 -9.18 -26.39
N LEU A 50 27.52 -9.37 -25.58
CA LEU A 50 26.64 -8.28 -25.15
C LEU A 50 27.33 -7.34 -24.14
N GLU A 51 28.34 -7.83 -23.39
CA GLU A 51 29.13 -7.02 -22.44
C GLU A 51 29.90 -5.89 -23.14
N ASN A 52 30.30 -6.12 -24.39
CA ASN A 52 31.10 -5.20 -25.19
C ASN A 52 30.27 -4.39 -26.19
N SER A 53 28.94 -4.50 -26.14
CA SER A 53 28.07 -3.77 -27.06
C SER A 53 27.89 -2.31 -26.64
N ASP A 54 27.64 -1.42 -27.59
CA ASP A 54 27.47 0.03 -27.33
C ASP A 54 26.23 0.37 -26.48
N ARG A 55 25.25 -0.54 -26.40
CA ARG A 55 24.00 -0.29 -25.70
C ARG A 55 24.08 -0.75 -24.25
N LEU A 56 23.82 0.19 -23.34
CA LEU A 56 23.73 -0.05 -21.90
C LEU A 56 22.77 -1.21 -21.55
N GLN A 57 21.63 -1.34 -22.26
CA GLN A 57 20.64 -2.40 -22.01
C GLN A 57 21.19 -3.81 -22.27
N TYR A 58 22.04 -3.97 -23.29
CA TYR A 58 22.67 -5.25 -23.61
C TYR A 58 23.78 -5.57 -22.59
N GLN A 59 24.57 -4.58 -22.20
CA GLN A 59 25.60 -4.73 -21.17
C GLN A 59 25.02 -5.14 -19.82
N GLN A 60 23.90 -4.51 -19.41
CA GLN A 60 23.19 -4.84 -18.17
C GLN A 60 22.66 -6.28 -18.19
N LEU A 61 22.10 -6.70 -19.33
CA LEU A 61 21.62 -8.07 -19.51
C LEU A 61 22.75 -9.08 -19.40
N ALA A 62 23.89 -8.79 -20.01
CA ALA A 62 25.07 -9.63 -19.97
C ALA A 62 25.61 -9.80 -18.54
N ARG A 63 25.78 -8.69 -17.81
CA ARG A 63 26.27 -8.69 -16.42
C ARG A 63 25.41 -9.54 -15.49
N ARG A 64 24.08 -9.46 -15.61
CA ARG A 64 23.17 -10.30 -14.81
C ARG A 64 23.30 -11.78 -15.11
N VAL A 65 23.40 -12.15 -16.39
CA VAL A 65 23.59 -13.57 -16.73
C VAL A 65 24.92 -14.08 -16.18
N THR A 66 25.97 -13.26 -16.20
CA THR A 66 27.29 -13.60 -15.64
C THR A 66 27.28 -13.65 -14.10
N GLN A 67 26.51 -12.79 -13.42
CA GLN A 67 26.45 -12.70 -11.95
C GLN A 67 25.45 -13.69 -11.31
N ASP A 68 24.24 -13.78 -11.85
CA ASP A 68 23.11 -14.50 -11.24
C ASP A 68 22.86 -15.86 -11.88
N GLY A 69 23.61 -16.21 -12.94
CA GLY A 69 23.49 -17.48 -13.67
C GLY A 69 22.14 -17.70 -14.37
N THR A 70 21.24 -16.72 -14.33
CA THR A 70 19.86 -16.84 -14.82
C THR A 70 19.53 -15.79 -15.88
N LEU A 71 18.85 -16.21 -16.94
CA LEU A 71 18.29 -15.34 -17.98
C LEU A 71 16.94 -14.79 -17.49
N GLY A 72 16.99 -13.84 -16.56
CA GLY A 72 15.82 -13.09 -16.10
C GLY A 72 15.52 -11.89 -17.00
N LEU A 73 14.24 -11.48 -17.07
CA LEU A 73 13.87 -10.19 -17.64
C LEU A 73 14.67 -9.07 -16.94
N MET A 74 15.06 -8.02 -17.67
CA MET A 74 15.58 -6.78 -17.09
C MET A 74 14.46 -6.02 -16.36
N THR A 75 13.77 -6.66 -15.41
CA THR A 75 12.93 -5.98 -14.42
C THR A 75 13.87 -5.33 -13.40
N ASN A 76 14.50 -4.24 -13.80
CA ASN A 76 14.92 -3.20 -12.85
C ASN A 76 13.79 -2.17 -12.65
N GLU A 77 12.65 -2.33 -13.32
CA GLU A 77 11.42 -1.64 -12.93
C GLU A 77 10.79 -2.39 -11.75
N ARG A 78 11.24 -2.02 -10.55
CA ARG A 78 10.31 -1.93 -9.42
C ARG A 78 9.15 -1.05 -9.87
N ASP A 79 7.93 -1.55 -9.79
CA ASP A 79 6.70 -0.81 -9.51
C ASP A 79 6.57 0.59 -10.13
N THR A 80 6.87 0.76 -11.43
CA THR A 80 6.53 2.03 -12.10
C THR A 80 5.03 2.11 -12.37
N GLY A 81 4.29 1.01 -12.20
CA GLY A 81 2.88 0.91 -12.50
C GLY A 81 2.57 1.22 -13.97
N LYS A 82 3.56 1.19 -14.88
CA LYS A 82 3.42 1.55 -16.30
C LYS A 82 3.81 0.35 -17.16
N PHE A 83 2.96 0.03 -18.14
CA PHE A 83 3.18 -1.02 -19.12
C PHE A 83 3.36 -0.40 -20.49
N SER A 84 4.37 -0.84 -21.23
CA SER A 84 4.39 -0.57 -22.67
C SER A 84 3.34 -1.42 -23.39
N VAL A 85 2.91 -0.99 -24.59
CA VAL A 85 2.01 -1.79 -25.45
C VAL A 85 2.52 -3.21 -25.68
N SER A 86 3.82 -3.35 -25.93
CA SER A 86 4.44 -4.65 -26.21
C SER A 86 4.48 -5.54 -24.96
N GLU A 87 4.73 -4.95 -23.81
CA GLU A 87 4.72 -5.68 -22.54
C GLU A 87 3.31 -6.12 -22.17
N LEU A 88 2.33 -5.24 -22.30
CA LEU A 88 0.94 -5.57 -22.02
C LEU A 88 0.43 -6.68 -22.95
N ALA A 89 0.77 -6.61 -24.24
CA ALA A 89 0.50 -7.66 -25.22
C ALA A 89 1.11 -9.01 -24.81
N LEU A 90 2.38 -9.02 -24.40
CA LEU A 90 3.07 -10.24 -23.96
C LEU A 90 2.39 -10.86 -22.74
N ARG A 91 2.01 -10.05 -21.75
CA ARG A 91 1.44 -10.55 -20.49
C ARG A 91 -0.01 -11.00 -20.63
N THR A 92 -0.78 -10.37 -21.51
CA THR A 92 -2.20 -10.72 -21.74
C THR A 92 -2.41 -11.76 -22.84
N GLY A 93 -1.35 -12.08 -23.60
CA GLY A 93 -1.45 -12.94 -24.78
C GLY A 93 -2.12 -12.27 -25.99
N LEU A 94 -2.39 -10.97 -25.93
CA LEU A 94 -2.97 -10.19 -27.02
C LEU A 94 -1.88 -9.76 -28.02
N SER A 95 -2.28 -9.44 -29.25
CA SER A 95 -1.36 -8.83 -30.21
C SER A 95 -1.17 -7.34 -29.89
N PRO A 96 0.02 -6.75 -30.13
CA PRO A 96 0.24 -5.32 -29.94
C PRO A 96 -0.72 -4.42 -30.75
N GLN A 97 -1.22 -4.90 -31.89
CA GLN A 97 -2.20 -4.19 -32.72
C GLN A 97 -3.56 -4.10 -32.04
N VAL A 98 -3.98 -5.19 -31.37
CA VAL A 98 -5.22 -5.22 -30.59
C VAL A 98 -5.15 -4.25 -29.42
N VAL A 99 -4.03 -4.25 -28.69
CA VAL A 99 -3.81 -3.32 -27.57
C VAL A 99 -3.87 -1.86 -28.06
N ARG A 100 -3.22 -1.53 -29.19
CA ARG A 100 -3.31 -0.18 -29.78
C ARG A 100 -4.72 0.19 -30.21
N LYS A 101 -5.45 -0.75 -30.79
CA LYS A 101 -6.84 -0.54 -31.19
C LYS A 101 -7.71 -0.24 -29.97
N ASP A 102 -7.55 -0.98 -28.88
CA ASP A 102 -8.29 -0.71 -27.65
C ASP A 102 -7.97 0.67 -27.05
N ILE A 103 -6.73 1.15 -27.20
CA ILE A 103 -6.36 2.52 -26.81
C ILE A 103 -7.06 3.55 -27.70
N ILE A 104 -7.03 3.36 -29.03
CA ILE A 104 -7.66 4.26 -30.01
C ILE A 104 -9.18 4.29 -29.82
N ASP A 105 -9.80 3.14 -29.56
CA ASP A 105 -11.24 2.99 -29.30
C ASP A 105 -11.65 3.56 -27.92
N GLY A 106 -10.70 4.04 -27.10
CA GLY A 106 -10.96 4.56 -25.75
C GLY A 106 -11.29 3.49 -24.70
N LYS A 107 -11.15 2.19 -25.05
CA LYS A 107 -11.42 1.04 -24.16
C LYS A 107 -10.29 0.80 -23.16
N LEU A 108 -9.12 1.34 -23.44
CA LEU A 108 -7.92 1.24 -22.60
C LEU A 108 -7.25 2.61 -22.52
N ARG A 109 -7.18 3.20 -21.33
CA ARG A 109 -6.53 4.50 -21.13
C ARG A 109 -5.02 4.34 -21.13
N ALA A 110 -4.35 5.16 -21.93
CA ALA A 110 -2.89 5.22 -22.00
C ALA A 110 -2.41 6.67 -21.91
N GLU A 111 -1.27 6.86 -21.26
CA GLU A 111 -0.50 8.10 -21.27
C GLU A 111 0.47 8.12 -22.44
N GLY A 112 0.73 9.31 -22.99
CA GLY A 112 1.67 9.49 -24.11
C GLY A 112 1.04 9.27 -25.50
N GLY A 113 1.87 9.00 -26.50
CA GLY A 113 1.41 8.72 -27.89
C GLY A 113 0.88 9.92 -28.71
N GLY A 114 0.87 11.14 -28.18
CA GLY A 114 0.36 12.33 -28.89
C GLY A 114 1.24 12.85 -30.04
N ARG A 115 2.50 12.39 -30.17
CA ARG A 115 3.40 12.74 -31.27
C ARG A 115 3.78 11.48 -32.06
N ARG A 116 3.96 11.62 -33.38
CA ARG A 116 4.43 10.52 -34.26
C ARG A 116 5.69 9.89 -33.67
N GLY A 117 5.59 8.61 -33.29
CA GLY A 117 6.71 7.83 -32.75
C GLY A 117 6.84 7.83 -31.23
N SER A 118 6.03 8.60 -30.48
CA SER A 118 6.01 8.52 -29.03
C SER A 118 5.38 7.20 -28.55
N PRO A 119 6.01 6.47 -27.62
CA PRO A 119 5.43 5.25 -27.05
C PRO A 119 4.17 5.58 -26.23
N TYR A 120 3.22 4.64 -26.24
CA TYR A 120 2.10 4.62 -25.29
C TYR A 120 2.54 3.87 -24.03
N PHE A 121 2.16 4.43 -22.88
CA PHE A 121 2.33 3.81 -21.57
C PHE A 121 0.96 3.61 -20.94
N ILE A 122 0.68 2.41 -20.45
CA ILE A 122 -0.59 2.07 -19.81
C ILE A 122 -0.34 1.97 -18.32
N LEU A 123 -1.04 2.77 -17.50
CA LEU A 123 -0.93 2.67 -16.05
C LEU A 123 -1.67 1.43 -15.51
N LEU A 124 -1.20 0.86 -14.41
CA LEU A 124 -1.81 -0.30 -13.74
C LEU A 124 -3.26 0.01 -13.33
N GLU A 125 -3.52 1.22 -12.80
CA GLU A 125 -4.87 1.70 -12.47
C GLU A 125 -5.81 1.70 -13.70
N ASN A 126 -5.29 2.05 -14.88
CA ASN A 126 -6.08 2.07 -16.11
C ASN A 126 -6.43 0.67 -16.63
N LEU A 127 -5.72 -0.38 -16.17
CA LEU A 127 -6.04 -1.77 -16.51
C LEU A 127 -7.24 -2.31 -15.72
N ALA A 128 -7.47 -1.79 -14.50
CA ALA A 128 -8.58 -2.21 -13.66
C ALA A 128 -9.93 -1.79 -14.26
N ASP A 129 -9.98 -0.61 -14.86
CA ASP A 129 -11.17 -0.06 -15.52
C ASP A 129 -11.27 -0.44 -17.01
N ALA A 130 -10.33 -1.25 -17.52
CA ALA A 130 -10.30 -1.59 -18.92
C ALA A 130 -11.45 -2.54 -19.31
N GLY A 131 -12.01 -2.32 -20.50
CA GLY A 131 -13.19 -3.08 -20.96
C GLY A 131 -12.94 -4.59 -21.07
N ARG A 132 -11.71 -5.02 -21.36
CA ARG A 132 -11.35 -6.44 -21.52
C ARG A 132 -11.02 -7.12 -20.19
N MET A 133 -11.41 -8.40 -20.10
CA MET A 133 -11.16 -9.25 -18.93
C MET A 133 -9.67 -9.58 -18.77
N GLU A 134 -8.91 -9.69 -19.85
CA GLU A 134 -7.48 -10.02 -19.82
C GLU A 134 -6.65 -8.94 -19.12
N TYR A 135 -7.02 -7.67 -19.30
CA TYR A 135 -6.39 -6.54 -18.60
C TYR A 135 -6.71 -6.57 -17.11
N ARG A 136 -7.98 -6.82 -16.75
CA ARG A 136 -8.43 -6.91 -15.35
C ARG A 136 -7.80 -8.06 -14.58
N ARG A 137 -7.75 -9.25 -15.18
CA ARG A 137 -7.06 -10.42 -14.61
C ARG A 137 -5.56 -10.17 -14.39
N LEU A 138 -4.94 -9.37 -15.26
CA LEU A 138 -3.54 -8.99 -15.08
C LEU A 138 -3.35 -8.19 -13.79
N VAL A 139 -4.23 -7.23 -13.51
CA VAL A 139 -4.22 -6.45 -12.27
C VAL A 139 -4.43 -7.36 -11.07
N GLU A 140 -5.42 -8.25 -11.13
CA GLU A 140 -5.70 -9.21 -10.05
C GLU A 140 -4.50 -10.12 -9.76
N SER A 141 -3.76 -10.54 -10.80
CA SER A 141 -2.54 -11.36 -10.65
C SER A 141 -1.33 -10.60 -10.12
N GLN A 142 -1.35 -9.27 -10.21
CA GLN A 142 -0.28 -8.38 -9.70
C GLN A 142 -0.58 -7.88 -8.29
N ARG A 143 -1.82 -8.03 -7.79
CA ARG A 143 -2.18 -7.66 -6.43
C ARG A 143 -1.43 -8.57 -5.45
N LEU A 144 -0.63 -7.95 -4.60
CA LEU A 144 -0.03 -8.65 -3.46
C LEU A 144 -1.15 -9.10 -2.51
N PRO A 145 -0.98 -10.20 -1.76
CA PRO A 145 -1.97 -10.63 -0.76
C PRO A 145 -2.32 -9.53 0.26
N ASP A 146 -1.38 -8.64 0.56
CA ASP A 146 -1.60 -7.48 1.43
C ASP A 146 -2.57 -6.45 0.83
N ASP A 147 -2.63 -6.31 -0.50
CA ASP A 147 -3.56 -5.39 -1.17
C ASP A 147 -5.00 -5.89 -1.12
N GLN A 148 -5.22 -7.22 -1.14
CA GLN A 148 -6.55 -7.80 -0.96
C GLN A 148 -7.08 -7.56 0.47
N ALA A 149 -6.21 -7.69 1.48
CA ALA A 149 -6.56 -7.38 2.86
C ALA A 149 -6.86 -5.88 3.06
N LEU A 150 -6.13 -5.00 2.38
CA LEU A 150 -6.42 -3.56 2.41
C LEU A 150 -7.75 -3.22 1.74
N GLU A 151 -8.11 -3.90 0.65
CA GLU A 151 -9.37 -3.68 -0.04
C GLU A 151 -10.57 -4.22 0.74
N SER A 152 -10.43 -5.37 1.42
CA SER A 152 -11.45 -5.89 2.34
C SER A 152 -11.66 -4.91 3.51
N LEU A 153 -10.59 -4.44 4.15
CA LEU A 153 -10.65 -3.44 5.21
C LEU A 153 -11.31 -2.13 4.74
N ARG A 154 -11.00 -1.67 3.52
CA ARG A 154 -11.66 -0.48 2.94
C ARG A 154 -13.15 -0.69 2.73
N SER A 155 -13.55 -1.88 2.28
CA SER A 155 -14.97 -2.21 2.10
C SER A 155 -15.73 -2.26 3.43
N GLU A 156 -15.11 -2.84 4.46
CA GLU A 156 -15.66 -2.88 5.83
C GLU A 156 -15.79 -1.47 6.41
N ILE A 157 -14.77 -0.62 6.27
CA ILE A 157 -14.83 0.79 6.70
C ILE A 157 -15.97 1.53 6.00
N SER A 158 -16.22 1.24 4.72
CA SER A 158 -17.33 1.85 3.97
C SER A 158 -18.70 1.42 4.50
N GLN A 159 -18.88 0.14 4.83
CA GLN A 159 -20.08 -0.37 5.48
C GLN A 159 -20.31 0.26 6.85
N ILE A 160 -19.27 0.30 7.70
CA ILE A 160 -19.34 0.92 9.04
C ILE A 160 -19.74 2.39 8.93
N ARG A 161 -19.21 3.14 7.94
CA ARG A 161 -19.60 4.55 7.73
C ARG A 161 -21.08 4.70 7.37
N LYS A 162 -21.63 3.79 6.54
CA LYS A 162 -23.06 3.79 6.21
C LYS A 162 -23.92 3.47 7.43
N GLU A 163 -23.50 2.53 8.27
CA GLU A 163 -24.21 2.21 9.51
C GLU A 163 -24.20 3.37 10.49
N ILE A 164 -23.05 4.02 10.70
CA ILE A 164 -22.94 5.23 11.53
C ILE A 164 -23.88 6.32 11.03
N GLN A 165 -23.95 6.53 9.71
CA GLN A 165 -24.83 7.53 9.13
C GLN A 165 -26.31 7.18 9.38
N SER A 166 -26.70 5.91 9.20
CA SER A 166 -28.05 5.45 9.50
C SER A 166 -28.41 5.60 10.98
N ILE A 167 -27.47 5.32 11.89
CA ILE A 167 -27.66 5.51 13.33
C ILE A 167 -27.85 7.00 13.65
N LYS A 168 -27.07 7.90 13.05
CA LYS A 168 -27.23 9.35 13.22
C LYS A 168 -28.60 9.83 12.74
N GLU A 169 -29.07 9.34 11.60
CA GLU A 169 -30.41 9.67 11.08
C GLU A 169 -31.51 9.19 12.04
N LYS A 170 -31.39 7.96 12.56
CA LYS A 170 -32.33 7.44 13.57
C LYS A 170 -32.33 8.25 14.85
N LEU A 171 -31.16 8.65 15.35
CA LEU A 171 -31.04 9.51 16.54
C LEU A 171 -31.67 10.88 16.31
N HIS A 172 -31.45 11.50 15.15
CA HIS A 172 -32.07 12.79 14.82
C HIS A 172 -33.60 12.70 14.75
N VAL A 173 -34.16 11.58 14.28
CA VAL A 173 -35.62 11.36 14.30
C VAL A 173 -36.14 11.23 15.73
N ILE A 174 -35.39 10.56 16.61
CA ILE A 174 -35.75 10.42 18.03
C ILE A 174 -35.66 11.77 18.74
N GLU A 175 -34.62 12.57 18.50
CA GLU A 175 -34.47 13.92 19.07
C GLU A 175 -35.57 14.87 18.59
N ALA A 176 -35.90 14.82 17.29
CA ALA A 176 -37.00 15.60 16.74
C ALA A 176 -38.39 15.15 17.25
N GLY A 177 -38.57 13.85 17.52
CA GLY A 177 -39.78 13.31 18.14
C GLY A 177 -39.90 13.58 19.64
N SER A 178 -38.76 13.75 20.33
CA SER A 178 -38.70 14.01 21.78
C SER A 178 -38.89 15.48 22.14
N GLY A 179 -38.80 16.39 21.16
CA GLY A 179 -39.04 17.82 21.32
C GLY A 179 -40.49 18.23 21.65
N ILE A 180 -41.44 17.29 21.70
CA ILE A 180 -42.84 17.56 22.08
C ILE A 180 -43.12 17.25 23.56
N LEU A 181 -42.16 16.72 24.33
CA LEU A 181 -42.36 16.34 25.74
C LEU A 181 -41.48 17.09 26.75
N GLN A 182 -40.91 18.25 26.39
CA GLN A 182 -40.03 19.03 27.28
C GLN A 182 -40.46 20.49 27.51
N SER A 183 -41.75 20.74 27.76
CA SER A 183 -42.18 22.03 28.37
C SER A 183 -42.71 21.94 29.80
N ASP A 184 -43.13 20.79 30.32
CA ASP A 184 -43.89 20.76 31.58
C ASP A 184 -43.52 19.63 32.56
N ILE A 185 -42.23 19.32 32.71
CA ILE A 185 -41.76 18.54 33.87
C ILE A 185 -40.52 19.23 34.44
N ALA A 186 -40.79 20.36 35.10
CA ALA A 186 -40.09 20.65 36.33
C ALA A 186 -40.40 19.52 37.33
N SER A 187 -39.39 19.08 38.07
CA SER A 187 -39.46 18.13 39.20
C SER A 187 -39.25 16.65 38.85
N GLY A 188 -37.98 16.23 38.84
CA GLY A 188 -37.59 14.92 39.39
C GLY A 188 -37.07 13.87 38.39
N LEU A 189 -35.89 13.34 38.73
CA LEU A 189 -35.23 12.08 38.33
C LEU A 189 -34.00 12.17 37.43
N HIS A 190 -32.90 11.73 38.05
CA HIS A 190 -31.52 11.57 37.60
C HIS A 190 -31.32 10.72 36.34
N GLN A 191 -30.23 11.03 35.62
CA GLN A 191 -29.07 10.16 35.39
C GLN A 191 -27.98 11.05 34.74
N GLN A 192 -27.23 11.89 35.47
CA GLN A 192 -26.15 11.46 36.36
C GLN A 192 -25.82 9.97 36.21
N ASN A 193 -24.98 9.66 35.22
CA ASN A 193 -24.00 8.61 35.45
C ASN A 193 -23.06 9.13 36.54
N ASP A 194 -23.54 9.08 37.79
CA ASP A 194 -22.72 9.07 38.98
C ASP A 194 -21.86 7.79 38.89
N VAL A 195 -20.82 7.86 38.06
CA VAL A 195 -19.60 7.16 38.41
C VAL A 195 -19.21 7.81 39.74
N PRO A 196 -19.13 7.05 40.85
CA PRO A 196 -18.73 7.61 42.13
C PRO A 196 -17.43 8.39 41.92
N PRO A 197 -17.17 9.47 42.68
CA PRO A 197 -15.89 10.19 42.58
C PRO A 197 -14.76 9.18 42.74
N GLN A 198 -14.18 8.74 41.62
CA GLN A 198 -13.10 7.78 41.63
C GLN A 198 -11.90 8.59 42.08
N ASP A 199 -11.36 8.23 43.25
CA ASP A 199 -10.18 8.87 43.81
C ASP A 199 -9.07 8.91 42.75
N ILE A 200 -8.68 10.12 42.35
CA ILE A 200 -7.58 10.34 41.41
C ILE A 200 -6.29 10.17 42.20
N VAL A 201 -5.62 9.03 42.00
CA VAL A 201 -4.35 8.70 42.64
C VAL A 201 -3.21 8.99 41.66
N ARG A 202 -2.05 9.42 42.16
CA ARG A 202 -0.84 9.53 41.34
C ARG A 202 -0.11 8.19 41.34
N VAL A 203 0.01 7.57 40.18
CA VAL A 203 0.73 6.30 40.00
C VAL A 203 2.08 6.53 39.33
N PRO A 204 3.16 5.87 39.76
CA PRO A 204 4.44 5.88 39.05
C PRO A 204 4.27 5.34 37.63
N VAL A 205 4.86 6.01 36.63
CA VAL A 205 4.75 5.55 35.23
C VAL A 205 5.39 4.17 35.04
N GLU A 206 6.48 3.89 35.75
CA GLU A 206 7.20 2.61 35.72
C GLU A 206 6.41 1.44 36.31
N SER A 207 5.43 1.69 37.18
CA SER A 207 4.61 0.64 37.79
C SER A 207 3.38 0.27 36.96
N VAL A 208 3.13 0.98 35.86
CA VAL A 208 2.01 0.72 34.94
C VAL A 208 2.44 -0.30 33.88
N ILE A 209 1.77 -1.45 33.89
CA ILE A 209 1.91 -2.55 32.93
C ILE A 209 0.91 -2.33 31.78
N LEU A 210 1.41 -2.44 30.56
CA LEU A 210 0.59 -2.49 29.36
C LEU A 210 0.06 -3.92 29.13
N PRO A 211 -1.27 -4.15 29.05
CA PRO A 211 -1.79 -5.43 28.59
C PRO A 211 -1.41 -5.68 27.13
N ALA A 212 -1.33 -6.96 26.76
CA ALA A 212 -1.02 -7.40 25.39
C ALA A 212 -1.98 -6.83 24.33
N VAL A 213 -3.19 -6.43 24.71
CA VAL A 213 -4.16 -5.78 23.81
C VAL A 213 -3.64 -4.46 23.25
N PHE A 214 -2.74 -3.78 23.97
CA PHE A 214 -2.08 -2.56 23.47
C PHE A 214 -0.79 -2.86 22.70
N ALA A 215 -0.35 -4.12 22.58
CA ALA A 215 0.81 -4.47 21.78
C ALA A 215 0.52 -4.20 20.30
N GLY A 216 1.17 -3.18 19.74
CA GLY A 216 0.92 -2.71 18.37
C GLY A 216 -0.20 -1.66 18.25
N TYR A 217 -0.76 -1.17 19.37
CA TYR A 217 -1.72 -0.09 19.32
C TYR A 217 -1.04 1.21 18.87
N TYR A 218 -1.37 1.66 17.66
CA TYR A 218 -0.82 2.88 17.10
C TYR A 218 -1.64 4.11 17.55
N VAL A 219 -0.98 5.06 18.22
CA VAL A 219 -1.54 6.38 18.48
C VAL A 219 -1.02 7.33 17.41
N SER A 220 -1.90 8.06 16.73
CA SER A 220 -1.47 8.97 15.67
C SER A 220 -0.53 10.05 16.19
N ASP A 221 0.50 10.37 15.40
CA ASP A 221 1.49 11.40 15.72
C ASP A 221 0.85 12.76 16.04
N GLU A 222 -0.23 13.12 15.33
CA GLU A 222 -0.97 14.35 15.57
C GLU A 222 -1.57 14.39 16.98
N LYS A 223 -2.14 13.28 17.44
CA LYS A 223 -2.75 13.17 18.77
C LYS A 223 -1.69 13.21 19.87
N LEU A 224 -0.56 12.53 19.67
CA LEU A 224 0.58 12.60 20.59
C LEU A 224 1.13 14.03 20.67
N LYS A 225 1.27 14.71 19.53
CA LYS A 225 1.75 16.10 19.46
C LYS A 225 0.80 17.07 20.18
N GLN A 226 -0.51 16.91 20.02
CA GLN A 226 -1.50 17.74 20.73
C GLN A 226 -1.42 17.53 22.24
N LEU A 227 -1.38 16.28 22.71
CA LEU A 227 -1.27 15.97 24.14
C LEU A 227 0.03 16.50 24.76
N LYS A 228 1.17 16.34 24.08
CA LYS A 228 2.45 16.93 24.51
C LYS A 228 2.37 18.44 24.65
N ASN A 229 1.73 19.12 23.69
CA ASN A 229 1.58 20.57 23.72
C ASN A 229 0.72 21.02 24.91
N ARG A 230 -0.38 20.32 25.20
CA ARG A 230 -1.23 20.62 26.38
C ARG A 230 -0.42 20.53 27.69
N ILE A 231 0.34 19.45 27.87
CA ILE A 231 1.16 19.25 29.07
C ILE A 231 2.27 20.32 29.17
N ARG A 232 2.91 20.66 28.04
CA ARG A 232 3.92 21.75 28.00
C ARG A 232 3.34 23.11 28.35
N ASN A 233 2.07 23.36 28.03
CA ASN A 233 1.36 24.59 28.37
C ASN A 233 0.89 24.63 29.84
N GLY A 234 1.24 23.63 30.65
CA GLY A 234 0.88 23.55 32.07
C GLY A 234 -0.49 22.93 32.33
N GLU A 235 -1.19 22.40 31.31
CA GLU A 235 -2.40 21.64 31.53
C GLU A 235 -2.08 20.28 32.14
N GLN A 236 -2.84 19.89 33.16
CA GLN A 236 -2.70 18.57 33.77
C GLN A 236 -3.20 17.49 32.80
N PRO A 237 -2.47 16.39 32.60
CA PRO A 237 -2.93 15.32 31.73
C PRO A 237 -4.22 14.69 32.27
N ASP A 238 -5.12 14.33 31.36
CA ASP A 238 -6.34 13.59 31.70
C ASP A 238 -5.98 12.28 32.42
N PRO A 239 -6.74 11.86 33.45
CA PRO A 239 -6.40 10.67 34.24
C PRO A 239 -6.51 9.40 33.39
N ILE A 240 -5.56 8.48 33.60
CA ILE A 240 -5.60 7.14 33.00
C ILE A 240 -6.49 6.22 33.84
N LEU A 241 -7.13 5.22 33.23
CA LEU A 241 -7.85 4.19 33.98
C LEU A 241 -6.92 3.00 34.18
N VAL A 242 -6.72 2.60 35.43
CA VAL A 242 -5.87 1.45 35.77
C VAL A 242 -6.58 0.52 36.74
N ARG A 243 -6.30 -0.78 36.61
CA ARG A 243 -6.67 -1.79 37.59
C ARG A 243 -5.48 -2.11 38.48
N ARG A 244 -5.66 -2.08 39.80
CA ARG A 244 -4.58 -2.46 40.72
C ARG A 244 -4.28 -3.95 40.58
N MET A 245 -3.00 -4.29 40.55
CA MET A 245 -2.51 -5.68 40.57
C MET A 245 -1.82 -6.00 41.91
N GLU A 246 -1.62 -7.29 42.14
CA GLU A 246 -0.72 -7.78 43.18
C GLU A 246 0.70 -7.24 42.93
N ASN A 247 1.44 -6.97 44.02
CA ASN A 247 2.80 -6.40 44.01
C ASN A 247 2.91 -4.88 43.72
N GLY A 248 1.85 -4.11 43.91
CA GLY A 248 1.90 -2.64 43.79
C GLY A 248 2.04 -2.14 42.35
N LYS A 249 1.80 -3.01 41.37
CA LYS A 249 1.74 -2.67 39.95
C LYS A 249 0.31 -2.33 39.54
N TYR A 250 0.18 -1.66 38.42
CA TYR A 250 -1.11 -1.21 37.88
C TYR A 250 -1.24 -1.70 36.44
N LEU A 251 -2.35 -2.32 36.09
CA LEU A 251 -2.64 -2.72 34.71
C LEU A 251 -3.39 -1.59 34.01
N LEU A 252 -2.88 -1.11 32.88
CA LEU A 252 -3.54 -0.07 32.11
C LEU A 252 -4.83 -0.59 31.46
N ARG A 253 -5.94 0.12 31.67
CA ARG A 253 -7.24 -0.16 31.03
C ARG A 253 -7.59 0.86 29.96
N LYS A 254 -7.39 2.16 30.23
CA LYS A 254 -7.63 3.25 29.28
C LYS A 254 -6.57 4.33 29.43
N GLY A 255 -6.33 5.07 28.34
CA GLY A 255 -5.40 6.20 28.34
C GLY A 255 -3.98 5.87 27.84
N ILE A 256 -3.88 4.97 26.85
CA ILE A 256 -2.59 4.57 26.24
C ILE A 256 -1.80 5.74 25.65
N ALA A 257 -2.50 6.73 25.08
CA ALA A 257 -1.86 7.93 24.55
C ALA A 257 -1.21 8.77 25.66
N GLN A 258 -1.89 8.94 26.79
CA GLN A 258 -1.37 9.65 27.96
C GLN A 258 -0.16 8.91 28.55
N TYR A 259 -0.21 7.58 28.62
CA TYR A 259 0.92 6.74 29.05
C TYR A 259 2.16 6.94 28.16
N HIS A 260 2.00 6.84 26.83
CA HIS A 260 3.13 7.05 25.90
C HIS A 260 3.69 8.46 26.00
N VAL A 261 2.83 9.48 26.05
CA VAL A 261 3.27 10.87 26.21
C VAL A 261 4.04 11.06 27.51
N ALA A 262 3.59 10.45 28.61
CA ALA A 262 4.28 10.53 29.90
C ALA A 262 5.66 9.87 29.87
N GLN A 263 5.78 8.69 29.24
CA GLN A 263 7.07 8.03 29.04
C GLN A 263 8.01 8.88 28.19
N GLU A 264 7.54 9.40 27.06
CA GLU A 264 8.36 10.20 26.15
C GLU A 264 8.76 11.56 26.73
N MET A 265 7.94 12.11 27.64
CA MET A 265 8.24 13.36 28.34
C MET A 265 9.04 13.14 29.64
N GLY A 266 9.33 11.89 30.02
CA GLY A 266 10.06 11.57 31.25
C GLY A 266 9.30 11.96 32.53
N LEU A 267 7.97 11.84 32.53
CA LEU A 267 7.17 12.10 33.74
C LEU A 267 7.30 10.93 34.73
N ASN A 268 7.53 11.24 36.00
CA ASN A 268 7.65 10.21 37.05
C ASN A 268 6.30 9.61 37.45
N THR A 269 5.23 10.41 37.43
CA THR A 269 3.89 10.00 37.89
C THR A 269 2.79 10.49 36.96
N LEU A 270 1.72 9.70 36.84
CA LEU A 270 0.49 10.04 36.11
C LEU A 270 -0.73 10.08 37.05
N PRO A 271 -1.70 10.99 36.83
CA PRO A 271 -2.99 10.89 37.47
C PRO A 271 -3.74 9.66 36.93
N ALA A 272 -4.31 8.86 37.82
CA ALA A 272 -5.03 7.65 37.47
C ALA A 272 -6.28 7.45 38.32
N CYS A 273 -7.34 6.97 37.68
CA CYS A 273 -8.52 6.46 38.37
C CYS A 273 -8.35 4.95 38.57
N LEU A 274 -8.60 4.47 39.79
CA LEU A 274 -8.59 3.05 40.10
C LEU A 274 -9.94 2.43 39.70
N GLU A 275 -9.90 1.42 38.85
CA GLU A 275 -11.07 0.61 38.52
C GLU A 275 -11.50 -0.15 39.79
N SER A 276 -12.68 0.19 40.32
CA SER A 276 -13.33 -0.56 41.40
C SER A 276 -13.52 -2.00 40.93
N SER A 277 -13.02 -2.94 41.72
CA SER A 277 -13.07 -4.37 41.40
C SER A 277 -14.50 -4.88 41.57
N GLU A 278 -15.35 -4.65 40.58
CA GLU A 278 -16.58 -5.44 40.42
C GLU A 278 -16.20 -6.68 39.61
N GLU A 279 -16.46 -7.84 40.23
CA GLU A 279 -16.16 -9.19 39.74
C GLU A 279 -16.94 -9.57 38.48
#